data_AF-A0A2M8P7V3-F1
#
_entry.id   AF-A0A2M8P7V3-F1
#
_cell.length_a   1.000
_cell.length_b   1.000
_cell.length_c   1.000
_cell.angle_alpha   90.00
_cell.angle_beta   90.00
_cell.angle_gamma   90.00
#
_symmetry.space_group_name_H-M   'P 1'
#
loop_
_entity.id
_entity.type
_entity.pdbx_description
1 polymer ?
#
loop_
_entity_poly.entity_id
_entity_poly.type
_entity_poly.pdbx_seq_one_letter_code
_entity_poly.pdbx_strand_id
1 'polypeptide(L)'
;MLILDDPEALRAFDTYGLFSRLERAADYVQSAWAARDALPLPENARFVDKIVIAGLSDAAAAAELFAALTAETLNLPITVCRAYDLPAYADGQATLVILLDHSGDTEETFSAFE
;
A
#
# COMPACT_ATOMS: atom_id res chain seq x y z
N MET A 1 26.72 -28.19 5.74
CA MET A 1 25.59 -27.90 4.83
C MET A 1 24.95 -26.64 5.36
N LEU A 2 24.88 -25.57 4.56
CA LEU A 2 24.21 -24.36 5.03
C LEU A 2 22.71 -24.64 5.03
N ILE A 3 21.96 -24.02 5.93
CA ILE A 3 20.50 -24.14 5.97
C ILE A 3 19.84 -23.76 4.63
N LEU A 4 20.49 -22.88 3.86
CA LEU A 4 20.03 -22.44 2.54
C LEU A 4 20.09 -23.54 1.46
N ASP A 5 20.85 -24.61 1.70
CA ASP A 5 20.97 -25.76 0.80
C ASP A 5 19.96 -26.89 1.13
N ASP A 6 19.11 -26.68 2.15
CA ASP A 6 18.16 -27.68 2.65
C ASP A 6 16.71 -27.14 2.56
N PRO A 7 15.97 -27.47 1.49
CA PRO A 7 14.60 -27.03 1.31
C PRO A 7 13.63 -27.52 2.41
N GLU A 8 13.89 -28.69 3.01
CA GLU A 8 13.03 -29.20 4.09
C GLU A 8 13.28 -28.45 5.38
N ALA A 9 14.55 -28.18 5.72
CA ALA A 9 14.89 -27.34 6.86
C ALA A 9 14.32 -25.92 6.69
N LEU A 10 14.45 -25.30 5.52
CA LEU A 10 13.87 -23.98 5.23
C LEU A 10 12.36 -23.95 5.43
N ARG A 11 11.64 -24.97 4.92
CA ARG A 11 10.19 -25.08 5.12
C ARG A 11 9.80 -25.25 6.58
N ALA A 12 10.59 -25.96 7.37
CA ALA A 12 10.32 -26.12 8.80
C ALA A 12 10.40 -24.79 9.59
N PHE A 13 11.16 -23.81 9.11
CA PHE A 13 11.24 -22.47 9.70
C PHE A 13 10.18 -21.49 9.17
N ASP A 14 9.39 -21.84 8.15
CA ASP A 14 8.36 -20.97 7.58
C ASP A 14 7.05 -21.00 8.39
N THR A 15 7.14 -20.56 9.65
CA THR A 15 5.99 -20.52 10.57
C THR A 15 4.90 -19.53 10.15
N TYR A 16 5.22 -18.59 9.27
CA TYR A 16 4.30 -17.56 8.76
C TYR A 16 3.76 -17.86 7.35
N GLY A 17 4.17 -18.97 6.73
CA GLY A 17 3.69 -19.39 5.40
C GLY A 17 4.12 -18.45 4.27
N LEU A 18 5.28 -17.82 4.38
CA LEU A 18 5.82 -16.89 3.40
C LEU A 18 6.02 -17.55 2.02
N PHE A 19 6.48 -18.82 1.97
CA PHE A 19 6.67 -19.50 0.68
C PHE A 19 5.36 -19.63 -0.09
N SER A 20 4.27 -20.01 0.58
CA SER A 20 2.94 -20.09 -0.04
C SER A 20 2.43 -18.71 -0.48
N ARG A 21 2.71 -17.65 0.29
CA ARG A 21 2.36 -16.27 -0.10
C ARG A 21 3.11 -15.82 -1.35
N LEU A 22 4.39 -16.16 -1.48
CA LEU A 22 5.19 -15.85 -2.66
C LEU A 22 4.66 -16.59 -3.89
N GLU A 23 4.32 -17.87 -3.77
CA GLU A 23 3.72 -18.66 -4.86
C GLU A 23 2.40 -18.03 -5.35
N ARG A 24 1.65 -17.39 -4.46
CA ARG A 24 0.36 -16.74 -4.74
C ARG A 24 0.45 -15.26 -5.10
N ALA A 25 1.65 -14.70 -5.24
CA ALA A 25 1.83 -13.28 -5.50
C ALA A 25 1.06 -12.78 -6.72
N ALA A 26 1.04 -13.57 -7.81
CA ALA A 26 0.29 -13.25 -9.01
C ALA A 26 -1.23 -13.21 -8.77
N ASP A 27 -1.75 -14.15 -7.97
CA ASP A 27 -3.17 -14.21 -7.63
C ASP A 27 -3.60 -12.98 -6.83
N TYR A 28 -2.75 -12.47 -5.93
CA TYR A 28 -3.03 -11.25 -5.17
C TYR A 28 -3.18 -10.03 -6.09
N VAL A 29 -2.30 -9.89 -7.08
CA VAL A 29 -2.38 -8.80 -8.06
C VAL A 29 -3.64 -8.91 -8.91
N GLN A 30 -3.95 -10.10 -9.42
CA GLN A 30 -5.16 -10.32 -10.23
C GLN A 30 -6.44 -10.07 -9.43
N SER A 31 -6.48 -10.53 -8.19
CA SER A 31 -7.63 -10.33 -7.30
C SER A 31 -7.83 -8.85 -6.99
N ALA A 32 -6.75 -8.12 -6.68
CA ALA A 32 -6.81 -6.68 -6.44
C ALA A 32 -7.30 -5.91 -7.68
N TRP A 33 -6.83 -6.29 -8.87
CA TRP A 33 -7.26 -5.70 -10.12
C TRP A 33 -8.75 -5.94 -10.41
N ALA A 34 -9.25 -7.14 -10.13
CA ALA A 34 -10.68 -7.46 -10.30
C ALA A 34 -11.55 -6.71 -9.28
N ALA A 35 -11.07 -6.54 -8.04
CA ALA A 35 -11.82 -5.85 -6.99
C ALA A 35 -11.98 -4.34 -7.22
N ARG A 36 -11.15 -3.73 -8.07
CA ARG A 36 -11.13 -2.27 -8.29
C ARG A 36 -12.50 -1.71 -8.71
N ASP A 37 -13.27 -2.46 -9.49
CA ASP A 37 -14.52 -1.98 -10.09
C ASP A 37 -15.63 -1.85 -9.03
N ALA A 38 -15.45 -2.51 -7.88
CA ALA A 38 -16.34 -2.43 -6.73
C ALA A 38 -15.89 -1.41 -5.67
N LEU A 39 -14.78 -0.70 -5.88
CA LEU A 39 -14.30 0.29 -4.92
C LEU A 39 -15.28 1.47 -4.83
N PRO A 40 -15.74 1.82 -3.61
CA PRO A 40 -16.59 2.99 -3.42
C PRO A 40 -15.73 4.25 -3.54
N LEU A 41 -15.64 4.80 -4.75
CA LEU A 41 -14.97 6.08 -4.95
C LEU A 41 -15.83 7.23 -4.39
N PRO A 42 -15.23 8.20 -3.69
CA PRO A 42 -15.99 9.32 -3.14
C PRO A 42 -16.57 10.18 -4.28
N GLU A 43 -17.78 10.70 -4.11
CA GLU A 43 -18.51 11.42 -5.18
C GLU A 43 -17.75 12.65 -5.72
N ASN A 44 -16.94 13.27 -4.86
CA ASN A 44 -16.09 14.40 -5.15
C ASN A 44 -14.71 14.02 -5.72
N ALA A 45 -14.44 12.75 -6.05
CA ALA A 45 -13.17 12.31 -6.63
C ALA A 45 -12.77 13.10 -7.88
N ARG A 46 -13.74 13.60 -8.65
CA ARG A 46 -13.52 14.46 -9.83
C ARG A 46 -12.83 15.80 -9.53
N PHE A 47 -12.87 16.24 -8.26
CA PHE A 47 -12.29 17.51 -7.81
C PHE A 47 -10.92 17.31 -7.15
N VAL A 48 -10.43 16.07 -7.07
CA VAL A 48 -9.12 15.75 -6.53
C VAL A 48 -8.05 16.30 -7.47
N ASP A 49 -7.13 17.10 -6.92
CA ASP A 49 -6.00 17.68 -7.64
C ASP A 49 -4.64 17.17 -7.14
N LYS A 50 -4.64 16.40 -6.04
CA LYS A 50 -3.44 15.82 -5.42
C LYS A 50 -3.79 14.58 -4.60
N ILE A 51 -2.83 13.66 -4.51
CA ILE A 51 -2.96 12.41 -3.76
C ILE A 51 -1.89 12.37 -2.66
N VAL A 52 -2.30 12.03 -1.45
CA VAL A 52 -1.39 11.70 -0.34
C VAL A 52 -1.62 10.24 0.02
N ILE A 53 -0.57 9.42 -0.09
CA ILE A 53 -0.60 8.03 0.36
C ILE A 53 0.16 7.96 1.69
N ALA A 54 -0.55 7.75 2.79
CA ALA A 54 0.04 7.62 4.11
C ALA A 54 0.22 6.15 4.46
N GLY A 55 1.43 5.80 4.89
CA GLY A 55 1.78 4.44 5.29
C GLY A 55 3.22 4.38 5.77
N LEU A 56 3.53 3.39 6.58
CA LEU A 56 4.87 3.19 7.14
C LEU A 56 5.51 1.90 6.60
N SER A 57 6.84 1.81 6.73
CA SER A 57 7.61 0.61 6.38
C SER A 57 7.34 0.10 4.94
N ASP A 58 6.96 -1.16 4.78
CA ASP A 58 6.71 -1.83 3.50
C ASP A 58 5.54 -1.20 2.72
N ALA A 59 4.53 -0.66 3.40
CA ALA A 59 3.44 0.06 2.76
C ALA A 59 3.96 1.32 2.06
N ALA A 60 4.82 2.09 2.72
CA ALA A 60 5.45 3.25 2.10
C ALA A 60 6.31 2.89 0.90
N ALA A 61 7.04 1.76 0.96
CA ALA A 61 7.83 1.28 -0.17
C ALA A 61 6.94 0.89 -1.37
N ALA A 62 5.82 0.23 -1.13
CA ALA A 62 4.83 -0.07 -2.17
C ALA A 62 4.21 1.20 -2.78
N ALA A 63 3.91 2.20 -1.95
CA ALA A 63 3.39 3.50 -2.39
C ALA A 63 4.41 4.28 -3.23
N GLU A 64 5.69 4.25 -2.87
CA GLU A 64 6.76 4.86 -3.67
C GLU A 64 6.94 4.16 -5.01
N LEU A 65 6.89 2.82 -5.04
CA LEU A 65 6.90 2.08 -6.29
C LEU A 65 5.72 2.48 -7.17
N PHE A 66 4.51 2.57 -6.62
CA PHE A 66 3.33 3.02 -7.34
C PHE A 66 3.49 4.45 -7.89
N ALA A 67 3.98 5.39 -7.08
CA ALA A 67 4.24 6.76 -7.51
C ALA A 67 5.26 6.81 -8.66
N ALA A 68 6.33 6.02 -8.58
CA ALA A 68 7.33 5.92 -9.64
C ALA A 68 6.75 5.32 -10.93
N LEU A 69 5.96 4.26 -10.83
CA LEU A 69 5.34 3.60 -11.99
C LEU A 69 4.32 4.49 -12.72
N THR A 70 3.69 5.41 -12.00
CA THR A 70 2.64 6.28 -12.53
C THR A 70 3.10 7.68 -12.89
N ALA A 71 4.36 8.03 -12.58
CA ALA A 71 4.90 9.39 -12.72
C ALA A 71 4.73 10.00 -14.13
N GLU A 72 4.79 9.18 -15.18
CA GLU A 72 4.66 9.66 -16.56
C GLU A 72 3.21 9.67 -17.10
N THR A 73 2.28 9.03 -16.40
CA THR A 73 0.91 8.77 -16.92
C THR A 73 -0.19 9.37 -16.07
N LEU A 74 0.05 9.55 -14.78
CA LEU A 74 -0.91 10.13 -13.86
C LEU A 74 -0.74 11.65 -13.82
N ASN A 75 -1.81 12.37 -14.16
CA ASN A 75 -1.81 13.84 -14.17
C ASN A 75 -1.96 14.47 -12.77
N LEU A 76 -1.99 13.66 -11.72
CA LEU A 76 -2.13 14.09 -10.34
C LEU A 76 -0.82 13.83 -9.58
N PRO A 77 -0.28 14.82 -8.85
CA PRO A 77 0.88 14.61 -8.01
C PRO A 77 0.53 13.62 -6.88
N ILE A 78 1.45 12.69 -6.62
CA ILE A 78 1.40 11.78 -5.49
C ILE A 78 2.48 12.19 -4.49
N THR A 79 2.10 12.34 -3.22
CA THR A 79 3.05 12.40 -2.10
C THR A 79 2.90 11.16 -1.23
N VAL A 80 4.01 10.51 -0.92
CA VAL A 80 4.05 9.42 0.06
C VAL A 80 4.38 10.01 1.43
N CYS A 81 3.44 9.92 2.37
CA CYS A 81 3.62 10.35 3.75
C CYS A 81 4.08 9.18 4.62
N ARG A 82 5.32 9.28 5.12
CA ARG A 82 5.93 8.31 6.05
C ARG A 82 5.88 8.80 7.51
N ALA A 83 5.02 9.78 7.81
CA ALA A 83 4.87 10.37 9.13
C ALA A 83 3.52 9.98 9.75
N TYR A 84 3.41 10.11 11.07
CA TYR A 84 2.17 9.91 11.81
C TYR A 84 1.14 10.99 11.46
N ASP A 85 1.59 12.24 11.31
CA ASP A 85 0.75 13.36 10.92
C ASP A 85 0.75 13.54 9.40
N LEU A 86 -0.42 13.88 8.84
CA LEU A 86 -0.51 14.29 7.45
C LEU A 86 0.14 15.67 7.24
N PRO A 87 0.70 15.93 6.05
CA PRO A 87 1.17 17.27 5.71
C PRO A 87 0.03 18.28 5.81
N ALA A 88 0.30 19.50 6.31
CA ALA A 88 -0.73 20.51 6.50
C ALA A 88 -1.53 20.86 5.21
N TYR A 89 -0.94 20.68 4.02
CA TYR A 89 -1.64 20.90 2.75
C TYR A 89 -2.65 19.80 2.40
N ALA A 90 -2.63 18.67 3.12
CA ALA A 90 -3.59 17.59 2.95
C ALA A 90 -4.98 17.99 3.44
N ASP A 91 -5.07 19.01 4.30
CA ASP A 91 -6.33 19.60 4.76
C ASP A 91 -7.01 20.37 3.61
N GLY A 92 -8.02 19.74 3.00
CA GLY A 92 -8.81 20.34 1.92
C GLY A 92 -9.63 19.35 1.10
N GLN A 93 -10.72 19.84 0.50
CA GLN A 93 -11.66 19.02 -0.28
C GLN A 93 -11.12 18.48 -1.63
N ALA A 94 -9.94 18.96 -2.04
CA ALA A 94 -9.27 18.57 -3.29
C ALA A 94 -8.12 17.56 -3.08
N THR A 95 -7.88 17.11 -1.85
CA THR A 95 -6.88 16.08 -1.55
C THR A 95 -7.55 14.72 -1.41
N LEU A 96 -7.05 13.72 -2.12
CA LEU A 96 -7.36 12.32 -1.82
C LEU A 96 -6.28 11.75 -0.90
N VAL A 97 -6.67 11.40 0.32
CA VAL A 97 -5.80 10.69 1.26
C VAL A 97 -6.10 9.19 1.17
N ILE A 98 -5.06 8.40 0.94
CA ILE A 98 -5.12 6.93 0.93
C ILE A 98 -4.28 6.44 2.11
N LEU A 99 -4.92 5.79 3.06
CA LEU A 99 -4.23 5.11 4.15
C LEU A 99 -3.89 3.69 3.69
N LEU A 100 -2.60 3.36 3.68
CA LEU A 100 -2.10 2.07 3.24
C LEU A 100 -1.48 1.33 4.42
N ASP A 101 -2.16 0.28 4.84
CA ASP A 101 -1.74 -0.62 5.90
C ASP A 101 -2.06 -2.07 5.53
N HIS A 102 -1.10 -2.94 5.79
CA HIS A 102 -1.15 -4.36 5.49
C HIS A 102 -1.68 -5.18 6.68
N SER A 103 -1.66 -4.64 7.89
CA SER A 103 -2.07 -5.29 9.12
C SER A 103 -3.55 -5.05 9.46
N GLY A 104 -4.10 -3.91 9.02
CA GLY A 104 -5.48 -3.50 9.26
C GLY A 104 -5.76 -3.02 10.69
N ASP A 105 -4.76 -2.99 11.56
CA ASP A 105 -4.89 -2.81 13.02
C ASP A 105 -3.74 -1.97 13.63
N THR A 106 -2.89 -1.33 12.82
CA THR A 106 -1.83 -0.45 13.34
C THR A 106 -2.41 0.86 13.87
N GLU A 107 -2.04 1.25 15.10
CA GLU A 107 -2.36 2.55 15.73
C GLU A 107 -2.06 3.74 14.79
N GLU A 108 -1.13 3.53 13.87
CA GLU A 108 -0.63 4.49 12.90
C GLU A 108 -1.63 4.83 11.79
N THR A 109 -2.40 3.84 11.33
CA THR A 109 -3.52 4.07 10.39
C THR A 109 -4.63 4.86 11.08
N PHE A 110 -4.84 4.62 12.37
CA PHE A 110 -5.80 5.37 13.18
C PHE A 110 -5.36 6.82 13.40
N SER A 111 -4.07 7.08 13.69
CA SER A 111 -3.54 8.43 13.87
C SER A 111 -3.61 9.29 12.60
N ALA A 112 -3.46 8.70 11.42
CA ALA A 112 -3.61 9.42 10.15
C ALA A 112 -5.07 9.55 9.68
N PHE A 113 -5.98 8.79 10.31
CA PHE A 113 -7.42 8.84 10.06
C PHE A 113 -8.13 9.91 10.92
N GLU A 114 -7.70 10.09 12.17
CA GLU A 114 -8.18 11.18 13.06
C GLU A 114 -7.75 12.57 12.57
#